data_AF-A0A7V6ZFV3-F1
#
_entry.id   AF-A0A7V6ZFV3-F1
#
_cell.length_a   1.000
_cell.length_b   1.000
_cell.length_c   1.000
_cell.angle_alpha   90.00
_cell.angle_beta   90.00
_cell.angle_gamma   90.00
#
_symmetry.space_group_name_H-M   'P 1'
#
loop_
_entity.id
_entity.type
_entity.pdbx_description
1 polymer ?
#
loop_
_entity_poly.entity_id
_entity_poly.type
_entity_poly.pdbx_seq_one_letter_code
_entity_poly.pdbx_strand_id
1 'polypeptide(L)'
;MKSLVNTIAAAAVASTVAFFAGHADAATFAAWQVADVPWGDVLNVRKYPASTSQKQAAYPNGTVLQMTGRCTGGAPDLRDIAHWPAWKQRQVVRYRWCEVWHDPAQNGRFVTGWVYGKYIRPY
;
A
#
# COMPACT_ATOMS: atom_id res chain seq x y z
N MET A 1 19.82 52.81 -12.17
CA MET A 1 19.18 51.63 -12.78
C MET A 1 20.09 50.38 -12.77
N LYS A 2 20.75 50.06 -11.65
CA LYS A 2 21.54 48.81 -11.50
C LYS A 2 21.19 48.02 -10.24
N SER A 3 20.57 48.67 -9.24
CA SER A 3 20.22 48.02 -7.97
C SER A 3 18.84 47.34 -7.94
N LEU A 4 17.99 47.59 -8.94
CA LEU A 4 16.62 47.00 -9.00
C LEU A 4 16.57 45.67 -9.77
N VAL A 5 17.57 45.40 -10.62
CA VAL A 5 17.59 44.20 -11.48
C VAL A 5 18.04 42.97 -10.68
N ASN A 6 18.89 43.14 -9.67
CA ASN A 6 19.42 42.04 -8.87
C ASN A 6 18.41 41.46 -7.86
N THR A 7 17.37 42.20 -7.49
CA THR A 7 16.39 41.77 -6.48
C THR A 7 15.30 40.87 -7.06
N ILE A 8 15.09 40.90 -8.39
CA ILE A 8 14.04 40.12 -9.06
C ILE A 8 14.51 38.69 -9.36
N ALA A 9 15.81 38.50 -9.61
CA ALA A 9 16.37 37.18 -9.94
C ALA A 9 16.35 36.20 -8.75
N ALA A 10 16.44 36.69 -7.51
CA ALA A 10 16.41 35.84 -6.31
C ALA A 10 15.01 35.30 -5.98
N ALA A 11 13.95 36.03 -6.36
CA ALA A 11 12.57 35.61 -6.11
C ALA A 11 12.08 34.52 -7.08
N ALA A 12 12.67 34.43 -8.28
CA ALA A 12 12.26 33.46 -9.30
C ALA A 12 12.74 32.03 -9.00
N VAL A 13 13.86 31.87 -8.29
CA VAL A 13 14.44 30.54 -7.97
C VAL A 13 13.76 29.89 -6.76
N ALA A 14 13.19 30.68 -5.85
CA ALA A 14 12.48 30.15 -4.67
C ALA A 14 11.11 29.52 -5.04
N SER A 15 10.52 29.92 -6.16
CA SER A 15 9.15 29.52 -6.55
C SER A 15 9.07 28.13 -7.21
N THR A 16 10.19 27.56 -7.69
CA THR A 16 10.17 26.25 -8.37
C THR A 16 10.28 25.06 -7.42
N VAL A 17 10.72 25.25 -6.17
CA VAL A 17 10.85 24.15 -5.20
C VAL A 17 9.50 23.78 -4.57
N ALA A 18 8.55 24.72 -4.52
CA ALA A 18 7.23 24.48 -3.93
C ALA A 18 6.34 23.52 -4.73
N PHE A 19 6.63 23.28 -6.02
CA PHE A 19 5.82 22.40 -6.86
C PHE A 19 6.07 20.90 -6.61
N PHE A 20 7.15 20.56 -5.89
CA PHE A 20 7.50 19.18 -5.51
C PHE A 20 7.21 18.86 -4.05
N ALA A 21 6.47 19.71 -3.34
CA ALA A 21 5.78 19.29 -2.13
C ALA A 21 4.66 18.31 -2.54
N GLY A 22 5.06 17.10 -2.95
CA GLY A 22 4.18 15.96 -3.06
C GLY A 22 3.44 15.87 -1.74
N HIS A 23 2.11 15.72 -1.81
CA HIS A 23 1.29 15.51 -0.64
C HIS A 23 1.96 14.42 0.21
N ALA A 24 2.46 14.80 1.39
CA ALA A 24 2.66 13.87 2.47
C ALA A 24 1.27 13.55 3.00
N ASP A 25 0.45 12.85 2.20
CA ASP A 25 -0.68 12.13 2.74
C ASP A 25 -0.05 11.19 3.75
N ALA A 26 -0.30 11.44 5.04
CA ALA A 26 0.00 10.46 6.08
C ALA A 26 -0.62 9.16 5.54
N ALA A 27 0.22 8.20 5.14
CA ALA A 27 -0.22 7.01 4.46
C ALA A 27 -1.03 6.20 5.47
N THR A 28 -2.33 6.50 5.56
CA THR A 28 -3.29 5.74 6.34
C THR A 28 -3.45 4.44 5.57
N PHE A 29 -2.58 3.48 5.90
CA PHE A 29 -2.67 2.14 5.35
C PHE A 29 -4.06 1.59 5.64
N ALA A 30 -4.60 0.82 4.71
CA ALA A 30 -5.83 0.10 4.98
C ALA A 30 -5.49 -1.10 5.88
N ALA A 31 -5.93 -1.07 7.13
CA ALA A 31 -5.69 -2.15 8.08
C ALA A 31 -6.54 -3.37 7.70
N TRP A 32 -5.87 -4.44 7.26
CA TRP A 32 -6.47 -5.74 7.00
C TRP A 32 -5.64 -6.79 7.71
N GLN A 33 -6.23 -7.91 8.08
CA GLN A 33 -5.50 -8.99 8.73
C GLN A 33 -5.55 -10.28 7.92
N VAL A 34 -4.50 -11.10 8.06
CA VAL A 34 -4.45 -12.45 7.52
C VAL A 34 -5.54 -13.30 8.18
N ALA A 35 -6.29 -14.04 7.37
CA ALA A 35 -7.36 -14.91 7.82
C ALA A 35 -7.55 -16.12 6.88
N ASP A 36 -8.18 -17.17 7.42
CA ASP A 36 -8.61 -18.38 6.70
C ASP A 36 -7.48 -19.13 5.97
N VAL A 37 -6.23 -18.91 6.38
CA VAL A 37 -5.10 -19.78 6.01
C VAL A 37 -5.19 -21.07 6.83
N PRO A 38 -4.93 -22.27 6.25
CA PRO A 38 -4.93 -23.52 7.01
C PRO A 38 -3.99 -23.50 8.22
N TRP A 39 -4.30 -24.33 9.22
CA TRP A 39 -3.46 -24.45 10.41
C TRP A 39 -2.04 -24.89 10.04
N GLY A 40 -1.03 -24.22 10.61
CA GLY A 40 0.38 -24.45 10.30
C GLY A 40 0.88 -23.82 8.99
N ASP A 41 0.02 -23.12 8.24
CA ASP A 41 0.38 -22.44 6.99
C ASP A 41 0.39 -20.91 7.14
N VAL A 42 0.90 -20.22 6.12
CA VAL A 42 1.14 -18.77 6.09
C VAL A 42 0.66 -18.14 4.79
N LEU A 43 0.21 -16.89 4.86
CA LEU A 43 -0.03 -16.07 3.69
C LEU A 43 1.28 -15.49 3.20
N ASN A 44 1.68 -15.87 1.98
CA ASN A 44 2.89 -15.34 1.35
C ASN A 44 2.61 -13.98 0.69
N VAL A 45 3.49 -13.02 0.94
CA VAL A 45 3.63 -11.80 0.14
C VAL A 45 4.51 -12.10 -1.06
N ARG A 46 4.06 -11.72 -2.26
CA ARG A 46 4.75 -12.00 -3.53
C ARG A 46 5.15 -10.74 -4.27
N LYS A 47 6.24 -10.81 -5.04
CA LYS A 47 6.77 -9.68 -5.81
C LYS A 47 5.78 -9.13 -6.85
N TYR A 48 4.98 -10.02 -7.45
CA TYR A 48 3.97 -9.70 -8.46
C TYR A 48 2.66 -10.43 -8.13
N PRO A 49 1.50 -9.93 -8.61
CA PRO A 49 0.18 -10.51 -8.31
C PRO A 49 -0.08 -11.83 -9.06
N ALA A 50 0.72 -12.85 -8.78
CA ALA A 50 0.65 -14.17 -9.40
C ALA A 50 1.16 -15.27 -8.45
N SER A 51 0.52 -16.44 -8.49
CA SER A 51 0.86 -17.58 -7.62
C SER A 51 2.25 -18.17 -7.90
N THR A 52 2.80 -17.96 -9.09
CA THR A 52 4.14 -18.39 -9.50
C THR A 52 5.22 -17.36 -9.17
N SER A 53 4.84 -16.14 -8.73
CA SER A 53 5.79 -15.07 -8.44
C SER A 53 6.59 -15.35 -7.19
N GLN A 54 7.82 -14.82 -7.14
CA GLN A 54 8.74 -14.92 -6.01
C GLN A 54 8.05 -14.52 -4.69
N LYS A 55 8.18 -15.38 -3.68
CA LYS A 55 7.78 -15.10 -2.29
C LYS A 55 8.82 -14.20 -1.65
N GLN A 56 8.39 -13.17 -0.94
CA GLN A 56 9.27 -12.19 -0.29
C GLN A 56 9.09 -12.16 1.23
N ALA A 57 7.86 -12.37 1.73
CA ALA A 57 7.55 -12.48 3.15
C ALA A 57 6.41 -13.47 3.37
N ALA A 58 6.18 -13.87 4.62
CA ALA A 58 5.14 -14.81 5.00
C ALA A 58 4.56 -14.42 6.37
N TYR A 59 3.23 -14.44 6.47
CA TYR A 59 2.51 -14.02 7.67
C TYR A 59 1.47 -15.05 8.11
N PRO A 60 1.43 -15.44 9.40
CA PRO A 60 0.41 -16.34 9.93
C PRO A 60 -0.95 -15.62 10.07
N ASN A 61 -2.01 -16.40 10.27
CA ASN A 61 -3.34 -15.88 10.63
C ASN A 61 -3.26 -14.90 11.81
N GLY A 62 -4.05 -13.84 11.75
CA GLY A 62 -4.11 -12.79 12.79
C GLY A 62 -3.10 -11.65 12.60
N THR A 63 -2.12 -11.79 11.71
CA THR A 63 -1.19 -10.70 11.40
C THR A 63 -1.92 -9.53 10.75
N VAL A 64 -1.80 -8.32 11.30
CA VAL A 64 -2.28 -7.09 10.68
C VAL A 64 -1.29 -6.64 9.63
N LEU A 65 -1.79 -6.43 8.42
CA LEU A 65 -1.07 -6.01 7.23
C LEU A 65 -1.29 -4.51 6.99
N GLN A 66 -0.23 -3.82 6.58
CA GLN A 66 -0.27 -2.44 6.16
C GLN A 66 -0.57 -2.37 4.66
N MET A 67 -1.85 -2.49 4.28
CA MET A 67 -2.24 -2.52 2.88
C MET A 67 -2.13 -1.12 2.25
N THR A 68 -1.72 -1.05 0.98
CA THR A 68 -1.62 0.23 0.26
C THR A 68 -2.99 0.78 -0.15
N GLY A 69 -4.02 -0.07 -0.17
CA GLY A 69 -5.34 0.23 -0.71
C GLY A 69 -5.57 -0.37 -2.10
N ARG A 70 -4.49 -0.63 -2.85
CA ARG A 70 -4.56 -1.08 -4.23
C ARG A 70 -4.82 -2.59 -4.34
N CYS A 71 -5.78 -2.96 -5.18
CA CYS A 71 -6.02 -4.35 -5.59
C CYS A 71 -6.12 -4.48 -7.12
N THR A 72 -5.82 -5.66 -7.66
CA THR A 72 -5.88 -5.92 -9.11
C THR A 72 -7.32 -6.07 -9.64
N GLY A 73 -7.46 -6.08 -10.97
CA GLY A 73 -8.70 -6.46 -11.64
C GLY A 73 -9.85 -5.46 -11.45
N GLY A 74 -9.55 -4.18 -11.32
CA GLY A 74 -10.53 -3.11 -11.16
C GLY A 74 -11.29 -3.15 -9.83
N ALA A 75 -10.77 -3.86 -8.83
CA ALA A 75 -11.34 -3.79 -7.49
C ALA A 75 -11.24 -2.36 -6.94
N PRO A 76 -12.24 -1.93 -6.15
CA PRO A 76 -12.19 -0.63 -5.48
C PRO A 76 -11.02 -0.57 -4.51
N ASP A 77 -10.59 0.65 -4.19
CA ASP A 77 -9.57 0.84 -3.16
C ASP A 77 -10.09 0.36 -1.80
N LEU A 78 -9.22 -0.29 -1.02
CA LEU A 78 -9.60 -0.80 0.30
C LEU A 78 -10.07 0.30 1.25
N ARG A 79 -9.58 1.53 1.09
CA ARG A 79 -9.98 2.70 1.90
C ARG A 79 -11.40 3.13 1.54
N ASP A 80 -11.75 3.11 0.27
CA ASP A 80 -13.08 3.52 -0.22
C ASP A 80 -14.17 2.58 0.27
N ILE A 81 -13.85 1.30 0.49
CA ILE A 81 -14.80 0.29 0.95
C ILE A 81 -14.77 0.06 2.47
N ALA A 82 -13.96 0.80 3.23
CA ALA A 82 -13.77 0.57 4.67
C ALA A 82 -15.08 0.70 5.48
N HIS A 83 -16.01 1.53 4.99
CA HIS A 83 -17.34 1.74 5.60
C HIS A 83 -18.36 0.65 5.23
N TRP A 84 -18.05 -0.23 4.29
CA TRP A 84 -18.97 -1.31 3.88
C TRP A 84 -19.04 -2.41 4.95
N PRO A 85 -20.12 -3.21 4.98
CA PRO A 85 -20.14 -4.42 5.78
C PRO A 85 -18.96 -5.34 5.45
N ALA A 86 -18.33 -5.92 6.47
CA ALA A 86 -17.10 -6.71 6.33
C ALA A 86 -17.21 -7.85 5.29
N TRP A 87 -18.37 -8.51 5.20
CA TRP A 87 -18.60 -9.56 4.20
C TRP A 87 -18.51 -9.03 2.76
N LYS A 88 -18.99 -7.81 2.51
CA LYS A 88 -19.00 -7.19 1.18
C LYS A 88 -17.58 -6.74 0.80
N GLN A 89 -16.83 -6.21 1.77
CA GLN A 89 -15.40 -5.90 1.59
C GLN A 89 -14.63 -7.16 1.19
N ARG A 90 -14.81 -8.26 1.94
CA ARG A 90 -14.15 -9.54 1.63
C ARG A 90 -14.54 -10.08 0.26
N GLN A 91 -15.82 -9.97 -0.11
CA GLN A 91 -16.31 -10.48 -1.38
C GLN A 91 -15.70 -9.76 -2.58
N VAL A 92 -15.60 -8.43 -2.55
CA VAL A 92 -15.13 -7.66 -3.71
C VAL A 92 -13.64 -7.88 -4.00
N VAL A 93 -12.85 -8.23 -2.99
CA VAL A 93 -11.39 -8.47 -3.14
C VAL A 93 -11.01 -9.95 -3.16
N ARG A 94 -11.94 -10.88 -2.90
CA ARG A 94 -11.67 -12.32 -2.67
C ARG A 94 -10.76 -12.98 -3.72
N TYR A 95 -10.93 -12.63 -4.99
CA TYR A 95 -10.18 -13.22 -6.10
C TYR A 95 -9.20 -12.23 -6.75
N ARG A 96 -8.85 -11.19 -6.01
CA ARG A 96 -7.87 -10.18 -6.43
C ARG A 96 -6.58 -10.37 -5.66
N TRP A 97 -5.53 -9.77 -6.19
CA TRP A 97 -4.30 -9.57 -5.44
C TRP A 97 -4.35 -8.16 -4.88
N CYS A 98 -4.05 -8.01 -3.60
CA CYS A 98 -4.02 -6.72 -2.93
C CYS A 98 -2.60 -6.40 -2.46
N GLU A 99 -2.20 -5.15 -2.65
CA GLU A 99 -0.84 -4.69 -2.44
C GLU A 99 -0.62 -4.30 -0.98
N VAL A 100 0.54 -4.66 -0.44
CA VAL A 100 0.93 -4.50 0.96
C VAL A 100 2.32 -3.88 1.05
N TRP A 101 2.51 -2.99 2.02
CA TRP A 101 3.83 -2.55 2.47
C TRP A 101 4.42 -3.59 3.41
N HIS A 102 5.63 -4.08 3.11
CA HIS A 102 6.34 -5.04 3.98
C HIS A 102 7.85 -4.85 3.89
N ASP A 103 8.57 -5.33 4.90
CA ASP A 103 10.03 -5.30 4.96
C ASP A 103 10.58 -6.74 4.91
N PRO A 104 10.83 -7.27 3.71
CA PRO A 104 11.27 -8.65 3.56
C PRO A 104 12.68 -8.92 4.11
N ALA A 105 13.50 -7.88 4.28
CA ALA A 105 14.86 -8.02 4.81
C ALA A 105 14.96 -7.68 6.30
N GLN A 106 13.86 -7.26 6.94
CA GLN A 106 13.79 -6.87 8.35
C GLN A 106 14.84 -5.80 8.74
N ASN A 107 15.07 -4.84 7.84
CA ASN A 107 16.08 -3.79 8.00
C ASN A 107 15.50 -2.36 7.90
N GLY A 108 14.18 -2.22 8.02
CA GLY A 108 13.44 -0.98 7.89
C GLY A 108 13.18 -0.53 6.46
N ARG A 109 13.62 -1.28 5.43
CA ARG A 109 13.40 -0.93 4.02
C ARG A 109 12.12 -1.55 3.50
N PHE A 110 11.03 -0.82 3.67
CA PHE A 110 9.73 -1.22 3.18
C PHE A 110 9.69 -1.21 1.64
N VAL A 111 9.08 -2.25 1.09
CA VAL A 111 8.78 -2.39 -0.33
C VAL A 111 7.32 -2.80 -0.48
N THR A 112 6.77 -2.67 -1.68
CA THR A 112 5.47 -3.25 -1.99
C THR A 112 5.58 -4.73 -2.33
N GLY A 113 4.51 -5.46 -2.06
CA GLY A 113 4.29 -6.82 -2.50
C GLY A 113 2.80 -7.12 -2.58
N TRP A 114 2.44 -8.34 -2.92
CA TRP A 114 1.06 -8.73 -3.22
C TRP A 114 0.63 -9.94 -2.41
N VAL A 115 -0.51 -9.84 -1.76
CA VAL A 115 -1.18 -10.96 -1.08
C VAL A 115 -2.48 -11.32 -1.80
N TYR A 116 -2.87 -12.59 -1.74
CA TYR A 116 -4.10 -13.04 -2.38
C TYR A 116 -5.32 -12.74 -1.50
N GLY A 117 -6.29 -12.01 -2.04
CA GLY A 117 -7.42 -11.41 -1.32
C GLY A 117 -8.33 -12.41 -0.62
N LYS A 118 -8.29 -13.69 -1.02
CA LYS A 118 -9.03 -14.78 -0.36
C LYS A 118 -8.65 -14.94 1.12
N TYR A 119 -7.40 -14.62 1.46
CA TYR A 119 -6.79 -14.91 2.77
C TYR A 119 -6.60 -13.66 3.64
N ILE A 120 -7.36 -12.60 3.36
CA ILE A 120 -7.39 -11.38 4.16
C ILE A 120 -8.82 -10.99 4.51
N ARG A 121 -8.99 -10.29 5.63
CA ARG A 121 -10.24 -9.66 6.04
C ARG A 121 -9.97 -8.28 6.66
N PRO A 122 -10.97 -7.37 6.69
CA PRO A 122 -10.85 -6.13 7.45
C PRO A 122 -10.47 -6.41 8.92
N TYR A 123 -9.60 -5.58 9.50
CA TYR A 123 -9.16 -5.67 10.90
C TYR A 123 -10.09 -4.88 11.82
#